data_AF-A0A024UBR3-F1
#
_entry.id   AF-A0A024UBR3-F1
#
_cell.length_a   1.000
_cell.length_b   1.000
_cell.length_c   1.000
_cell.angle_alpha   90.00
_cell.angle_beta   90.00
_cell.angle_gamma   90.00
#
_symmetry.space_group_name_H-M   'P 1'
#
loop_
_entity.id
_entity.type
_entity.pdbx_description
1 polymer ?
#
loop_
_entity_poly.entity_id
_entity_poly.type
_entity_poly.pdbx_seq_one_letter_code
_entity_poly.pdbx_strand_id
1 'polypeptide(L)'
;MLPQQSPIDINPNAAKEIVMDNDAGQIHVLLGAAGGCIQHSGSNFKVNWTGDGKSVLRLRDGREYRPIQFHFHTPSEHTLEGKRFPFCMHLVHQAENGDLAVLGIFFEEGDESPFLAQFWNYLPELDPHGEDIMVNNIDFDSLNIADDSFFRYTGSLTTPPFTEGVEWVIVKDPRAVSKDQIKAFVDAIPSESNARELQPIRGAAGKLFYCC
;
A
#
# COMPACT_ATOMS: atom_id res chain seq x y z
N MET A 1 -3.55 24.43 5.77
CA MET A 1 -3.20 23.00 5.96
C MET A 1 -4.48 22.20 5.91
N LEU A 2 -4.55 21.18 5.06
CA LEU A 2 -5.69 20.29 4.96
C LEU A 2 -5.75 19.36 6.19
N PRO A 3 -6.94 18.99 6.71
CA PRO A 3 -7.09 18.36 8.01
C PRO A 3 -6.83 16.83 8.07
N GLN A 4 -6.81 16.13 6.94
CA GLN A 4 -6.78 14.66 6.83
C GLN A 4 -5.66 14.20 5.89
N GLN A 5 -4.45 14.68 6.12
CA GLN A 5 -3.29 14.33 5.30
C GLN A 5 -2.65 13.01 5.74
N SER A 6 -2.03 12.32 4.78
CA SER A 6 -1.28 11.07 4.94
C SER A 6 0.17 11.25 4.49
N PRO A 7 1.13 10.44 4.97
CA PRO A 7 0.97 9.33 5.91
C PRO A 7 0.85 9.78 7.37
N ILE A 8 0.47 8.87 8.27
CA ILE A 8 0.39 9.10 9.72
C ILE A 8 1.11 8.00 10.51
N ASP A 9 1.30 8.21 11.80
CA ASP A 9 1.66 7.13 12.73
C ASP A 9 0.42 6.29 13.04
N ILE A 10 0.49 5.00 12.70
CA ILE A 10 -0.53 4.02 13.03
C ILE A 10 -0.26 3.56 14.46
N ASN A 11 -0.93 4.19 15.42
CA ASN A 11 -0.72 3.92 16.83
C ASN A 11 -2.06 3.74 17.55
N PRO A 12 -2.47 2.49 17.81
CA PRO A 12 -3.74 2.21 18.48
C PRO A 12 -3.81 2.86 19.86
N ASN A 13 -2.71 2.83 20.62
CA ASN A 13 -2.65 3.38 21.98
C ASN A 13 -2.76 4.90 22.02
N ALA A 14 -2.43 5.59 20.91
CA ALA A 14 -2.55 7.04 20.78
C ALA A 14 -3.80 7.49 20.01
N ALA A 15 -4.60 6.55 19.50
CA ALA A 15 -5.82 6.86 18.77
C ALA A 15 -6.86 7.50 19.70
N LYS A 16 -7.55 8.54 19.22
CA LYS A 16 -8.59 9.23 20.02
C LYS A 16 -9.82 8.36 20.23
N GLU A 17 -10.05 7.42 19.32
CA GLU A 17 -11.16 6.47 19.34
C GLU A 17 -10.66 5.20 18.64
N ILE A 18 -10.62 4.09 19.36
CA ILE A 18 -10.46 2.75 18.79
C ILE A 18 -11.85 2.12 18.76
N VAL A 19 -12.40 1.94 17.57
CA VAL A 19 -13.63 1.18 17.39
C VAL A 19 -13.23 -0.28 17.16
N MET A 20 -13.33 -1.09 18.22
CA MET A 20 -13.18 -2.54 18.13
C MET A 20 -14.32 -3.11 17.30
N ASP A 21 -13.98 -3.81 16.22
CA ASP A 21 -14.95 -4.43 15.32
C ASP A 21 -15.36 -5.81 15.84
N ASN A 22 -16.51 -5.89 16.49
CA ASN A 22 -17.12 -7.14 16.88
C ASN A 22 -18.37 -7.40 16.01
N ASP A 23 -18.13 -8.14 14.93
CA ASP A 23 -19.11 -9.03 14.27
C ASP A 23 -20.26 -8.43 13.43
N ALA A 24 -20.01 -7.46 12.54
CA ALA A 24 -21.03 -7.13 11.50
C ALA A 24 -20.53 -6.61 10.14
N GLY A 25 -19.23 -6.50 9.87
CA GLY A 25 -18.75 -6.11 8.54
C GLY A 25 -17.22 -6.14 8.44
N GLN A 26 -16.65 -7.31 8.16
CA GLN A 26 -15.21 -7.48 7.96
C GLN A 26 -14.73 -6.63 6.77
N ILE A 27 -13.56 -6.01 6.90
CA ILE A 27 -12.79 -5.63 5.71
C ILE A 27 -12.50 -6.93 4.98
N HIS A 28 -12.95 -7.03 3.75
CA HIS A 28 -12.74 -8.23 2.95
C HIS A 28 -11.78 -7.89 1.82
N VAL A 29 -10.59 -8.51 1.88
CA VAL A 29 -9.59 -8.41 0.84
C VAL A 29 -9.52 -9.74 0.13
N LEU A 30 -9.97 -9.76 -1.12
CA LEU A 30 -9.73 -10.87 -2.03
C LEU A 30 -8.77 -10.39 -3.10
N LEU A 31 -7.62 -11.02 -3.22
CA LEU A 31 -6.70 -10.82 -4.33
C LEU A 31 -6.52 -12.17 -5.04
N GLY A 32 -5.69 -12.18 -6.08
CA GLY A 32 -5.42 -13.37 -6.86
C GLY A 32 -4.25 -13.13 -7.79
N ALA A 33 -4.21 -13.86 -8.91
CA ALA A 33 -3.12 -13.78 -9.86
C ALA A 33 -3.59 -13.22 -11.22
N ALA A 34 -2.87 -12.22 -11.71
CA ALA A 34 -3.12 -11.64 -13.03
C ALA A 34 -1.85 -11.02 -13.61
N GLY A 35 -1.84 -10.80 -14.92
CA GLY A 35 -0.77 -10.03 -15.57
C GLY A 35 -0.77 -8.56 -15.15
N GLY A 36 0.38 -7.92 -15.31
CA GLY A 36 0.58 -6.51 -15.00
C GLY A 36 1.54 -5.84 -15.97
N CYS A 37 1.66 -4.53 -15.83
CA CYS A 37 2.50 -3.69 -16.67
C CYS A 37 3.30 -2.72 -15.79
N ILE A 38 4.63 -2.86 -15.79
CA ILE A 38 5.53 -2.00 -15.04
C ILE A 38 5.81 -0.74 -15.87
N GLN A 39 5.59 0.43 -15.25
CA GLN A 39 5.80 1.74 -15.86
C GLN A 39 6.71 2.58 -14.97
N HIS A 40 7.81 3.10 -15.53
CA HIS A 40 8.72 4.00 -14.83
C HIS A 40 8.36 5.46 -15.10
N SER A 41 8.06 6.24 -14.07
CA SER A 41 7.62 7.65 -14.21
C SER A 41 8.68 8.68 -13.79
N GLY A 42 9.96 8.28 -13.79
CA GLY A 42 11.10 9.15 -13.51
C GLY A 42 11.44 9.27 -12.03
N SER A 43 10.45 9.50 -11.17
CA SER A 43 10.63 9.60 -9.71
C SER A 43 10.37 8.29 -8.95
N ASN A 44 9.68 7.35 -9.58
CA ASN A 44 9.36 6.02 -9.07
C ASN A 44 8.94 5.15 -10.28
N PHE A 45 8.69 3.87 -10.03
CA PHE A 45 7.87 3.05 -10.91
C PHE A 45 6.58 2.61 -10.23
N LYS A 46 5.61 2.22 -11.04
CA LYS A 46 4.37 1.59 -10.61
C LYS A 46 4.10 0.37 -11.47
N VAL A 47 3.25 -0.51 -10.98
CA VAL A 47 2.75 -1.65 -11.74
C VAL A 47 1.25 -1.49 -11.89
N ASN A 48 0.79 -1.29 -13.13
CA ASN A 48 -0.63 -1.34 -13.44
C ASN A 48 -1.07 -2.81 -13.36
N TRP A 49 -1.98 -3.10 -12.43
CA TRP A 49 -2.47 -4.44 -12.16
C TRP A 49 -3.93 -4.33 -11.73
N THR A 50 -4.83 -4.93 -12.52
CA THR A 50 -6.29 -4.81 -12.34
C THR A 50 -6.93 -6.06 -11.73
N GLY A 51 -6.11 -6.99 -11.25
CA GLY A 51 -6.58 -8.26 -10.71
C GLY A 51 -7.15 -9.23 -11.73
N ASP A 52 -7.67 -10.35 -11.23
CA ASP A 52 -8.21 -11.48 -11.99
C ASP A 52 -9.73 -11.33 -12.32
N GLY A 53 -10.26 -10.11 -12.14
CA GLY A 53 -11.69 -9.80 -12.22
C GLY A 53 -12.48 -10.08 -10.93
N LYS A 54 -11.94 -10.88 -10.01
CA LYS A 54 -12.51 -11.15 -8.68
C LYS A 54 -11.81 -10.35 -7.58
N SER A 55 -10.56 -9.93 -7.81
CA SER A 55 -9.81 -9.09 -6.86
C SER A 55 -10.61 -7.85 -6.46
N VAL A 56 -10.81 -7.68 -5.15
CA VAL A 56 -11.62 -6.61 -4.56
C VAL A 56 -11.23 -6.34 -3.11
N LEU A 57 -11.20 -5.06 -2.76
CA LEU A 57 -11.24 -4.58 -1.38
C LEU A 57 -12.66 -4.11 -1.08
N ARG A 58 -13.35 -4.76 -0.15
CA ARG A 58 -14.68 -4.35 0.31
C ARG A 58 -14.59 -3.77 1.72
N LEU A 59 -15.08 -2.54 1.89
CA LEU A 59 -15.16 -1.87 3.19
C LEU A 59 -16.53 -2.10 3.86
N ARG A 60 -16.65 -1.71 5.12
CA ARG A 60 -17.84 -2.00 5.97
C ARG A 60 -19.15 -1.41 5.48
N ASP A 61 -19.10 -0.33 4.72
CA ASP A 61 -20.29 0.29 4.11
C ASP A 61 -20.77 -0.46 2.86
N GLY A 62 -20.13 -1.59 2.53
CA GLY A 62 -20.44 -2.40 1.37
C GLY A 62 -19.80 -1.87 0.07
N ARG A 63 -19.08 -0.73 0.11
CA ARG A 63 -18.38 -0.23 -1.07
C ARG A 63 -17.27 -1.18 -1.46
N GLU A 64 -17.22 -1.47 -2.75
CA GLU A 64 -16.21 -2.29 -3.39
C GLU A 64 -15.22 -1.40 -4.15
N TYR A 65 -13.94 -1.68 -3.96
CA TYR A 65 -12.85 -1.01 -4.63
C TYR A 65 -12.04 -2.05 -5.39
N ARG A 66 -11.83 -1.84 -6.68
CA ARG A 66 -11.05 -2.74 -7.55
C ARG A 66 -9.63 -2.22 -7.70
N PRO A 67 -8.61 -3.11 -7.68
CA PRO A 67 -7.23 -2.69 -7.82
C PRO A 67 -6.99 -2.06 -9.19
N ILE A 68 -6.15 -1.03 -9.23
CA ILE A 68 -5.78 -0.35 -10.47
C ILE A 68 -4.27 -0.29 -10.68
N GLN A 69 -3.49 -0.19 -9.60
CA GLN A 69 -2.03 -0.20 -9.63
C GLN A 69 -1.47 -0.43 -8.22
N PHE A 70 -0.20 -0.83 -8.15
CA PHE A 70 0.59 -0.73 -6.93
C PHE A 70 1.96 -0.09 -7.17
N HIS A 71 2.55 0.41 -6.10
CA HIS A 71 3.88 1.02 -6.08
C HIS A 71 4.50 0.90 -4.70
N PHE A 72 5.77 1.31 -4.58
CA PHE A 72 6.57 1.10 -3.38
C PHE A 72 7.21 2.39 -2.88
N HIS A 73 7.53 2.39 -1.59
CA HIS A 73 8.33 3.43 -0.97
C HIS A 73 9.44 2.85 -0.09
N THR A 74 10.56 3.56 -0.06
CA THR A 74 11.66 3.36 0.89
C THR A 74 12.02 4.71 1.52
N PRO A 75 12.12 4.81 2.86
CA PRO A 75 11.55 3.88 3.84
C PRO A 75 10.01 3.86 3.77
N SER A 76 9.33 3.20 4.70
CA SER A 76 7.86 3.22 4.75
C SER A 76 7.31 4.63 4.97
N GLU A 77 6.22 5.01 4.32
CA GLU A 77 5.59 6.32 4.52
C GLU A 77 4.86 6.41 5.87
N HIS A 78 4.06 5.41 6.23
CA HIS A 78 3.50 5.28 7.57
C HIS A 78 4.53 4.70 8.56
N THR A 79 4.29 4.95 9.85
CA THR A 79 4.92 4.20 10.94
C THR A 79 3.87 3.35 11.65
N LEU A 80 4.31 2.31 12.35
CA LEU A 80 3.48 1.54 13.27
C LEU A 80 4.04 1.71 14.68
N GLU A 81 3.26 2.30 15.57
CA GLU A 81 3.69 2.60 16.95
C GLU A 81 5.05 3.33 17.02
N GLY A 82 5.27 4.28 16.10
CA GLY A 82 6.51 5.03 15.96
C GLY A 82 7.65 4.28 15.24
N LYS A 83 7.52 2.98 14.94
CA LYS A 83 8.50 2.22 14.15
C LYS A 83 8.35 2.57 12.66
N ARG A 84 9.44 3.09 12.08
CA ARG A 84 9.62 3.20 10.62
C ARG A 84 10.13 1.87 10.07
N PHE A 85 9.52 1.39 9.00
CA PHE A 85 9.96 0.19 8.31
C PHE A 85 10.88 0.55 7.14
N PRO A 86 11.80 -0.34 6.74
CA PRO A 86 12.70 -0.08 5.62
C PRO A 86 11.97 0.03 4.28
N PHE A 87 10.75 -0.50 4.17
CA PHE A 87 10.06 -0.59 2.89
C PHE A 87 8.55 -0.68 3.09
N CYS A 88 7.76 -0.13 2.15
CA CYS A 88 6.32 -0.36 2.10
C CYS A 88 5.78 -0.43 0.67
N MET A 89 4.60 -1.04 0.52
CA MET A 89 3.85 -1.09 -0.72
C MET A 89 2.48 -0.44 -0.53
N HIS A 90 1.99 0.25 -1.56
CA HIS A 90 0.63 0.74 -1.68
C HIS A 90 -0.05 0.08 -2.87
N LEU A 91 -1.08 -0.73 -2.62
CA LEU A 91 -2.00 -1.22 -3.65
C LEU A 91 -3.24 -0.31 -3.68
N VAL A 92 -3.36 0.45 -4.77
CA VAL A 92 -4.42 1.44 -4.96
C VAL A 92 -5.61 0.80 -5.64
N HIS A 93 -6.77 1.03 -5.06
CA HIS A 93 -8.07 0.56 -5.53
C HIS A 93 -8.99 1.76 -5.79
N GLN A 94 -9.95 1.56 -6.69
CA GLN A 94 -10.95 2.55 -7.04
C GLN A 94 -12.35 1.95 -7.03
N ALA A 95 -13.31 2.67 -6.44
CA ALA A 95 -14.73 2.35 -6.50
C ALA A 95 -15.36 2.91 -7.79
N GLU A 96 -16.56 2.45 -8.13
CA GLU A 96 -17.28 2.87 -9.35
C GLU A 96 -17.51 4.39 -9.43
N ASN A 97 -17.68 5.06 -8.29
CA ASN A 97 -17.87 6.50 -8.20
C ASN A 97 -16.54 7.31 -8.26
N GLY A 98 -15.39 6.63 -8.38
CA GLY A 98 -14.07 7.24 -8.43
C GLY A 98 -13.37 7.39 -7.07
N ASP A 99 -14.04 7.08 -5.95
CA ASP A 99 -13.43 7.11 -4.62
C ASP A 99 -12.24 6.12 -4.55
N LEU A 100 -11.21 6.48 -3.78
CA LEU A 100 -9.99 5.67 -3.65
C LEU A 100 -9.91 4.97 -2.30
N ALA A 101 -9.41 3.74 -2.33
CA ALA A 101 -8.93 3.03 -1.16
C ALA A 101 -7.51 2.51 -1.41
N VAL A 102 -6.65 2.54 -0.40
CA VAL A 102 -5.26 2.08 -0.51
C VAL A 102 -4.99 1.03 0.55
N LEU A 103 -4.58 -0.16 0.09
CA LEU A 103 -4.05 -1.20 0.95
C LEU A 103 -2.54 -0.97 1.13
N GLY A 104 -2.13 -0.61 2.34
CA GLY A 104 -0.73 -0.41 2.71
C GLY A 104 -0.14 -1.64 3.39
N ILE A 105 1.05 -2.07 2.95
CA ILE A 105 1.77 -3.20 3.50
C ILE A 105 3.16 -2.75 3.93
N PHE A 106 3.50 -2.96 5.20
CA PHE A 106 4.85 -2.78 5.70
C PHE A 106 5.71 -3.99 5.35
N PHE A 107 6.99 -3.75 5.07
CA PHE A 107 7.97 -4.81 4.96
C PHE A 107 9.12 -4.58 5.94
N GLU A 108 9.57 -5.64 6.57
CA GLU A 108 10.75 -5.63 7.43
C GLU A 108 11.87 -6.50 6.87
N GLU A 109 13.10 -6.12 7.18
CA GLU A 109 14.28 -6.83 6.70
C GLU A 109 14.29 -8.26 7.25
N GLY A 110 14.40 -9.23 6.35
CA GLY A 110 14.39 -10.65 6.67
C GLY A 110 14.69 -11.49 5.43
N ASP A 111 13.94 -12.58 5.28
CA ASP A 111 14.01 -13.45 4.10
C ASP A 111 13.57 -12.72 2.82
N GLU A 112 13.95 -13.28 1.67
CA GLU A 112 13.49 -12.80 0.37
C GLU A 112 11.96 -12.86 0.27
N SER A 113 11.34 -11.76 -0.17
CA SER A 113 9.91 -11.69 -0.44
C SER A 113 9.57 -12.50 -1.70
N PRO A 114 8.76 -13.58 -1.60
CA PRO A 114 8.32 -14.33 -2.77
C PRO A 114 7.46 -13.49 -3.72
N PHE A 115 6.72 -12.51 -3.17
CA PHE A 115 5.91 -11.59 -3.96
C PHE A 115 6.77 -10.73 -4.89
N LEU A 116 7.78 -10.05 -4.34
CA LEU A 116 8.64 -9.14 -5.11
C LEU A 116 9.47 -9.91 -6.15
N ALA A 117 9.96 -11.11 -5.79
CA ALA A 117 10.78 -11.95 -6.67
C ALA A 117 10.11 -12.30 -8.01
N GLN A 118 8.79 -12.18 -8.12
CA GLN A 118 8.05 -12.44 -9.37
C GLN A 118 8.36 -11.45 -10.50
N PHE A 119 8.83 -10.24 -10.17
CA PHE A 119 9.11 -9.18 -11.15
C PHE A 119 10.32 -8.30 -10.82
N TRP A 120 11.00 -8.53 -9.70
CA TRP A 120 12.15 -7.71 -9.28
C TRP A 120 13.33 -7.75 -10.23
N ASN A 121 13.48 -8.82 -11.00
CA ASN A 121 14.55 -8.97 -11.99
C ASN A 121 14.45 -7.97 -13.16
N TYR A 122 13.29 -7.33 -13.36
CA TYR A 122 13.09 -6.29 -14.37
C TYR A 122 13.55 -4.91 -13.93
N LEU A 123 13.82 -4.68 -12.64
CA LEU A 123 14.22 -3.35 -12.14
C LEU A 123 15.43 -2.75 -12.87
N PRO A 124 16.50 -3.50 -13.20
CA PRO A 124 17.65 -2.96 -13.95
C PRO A 124 17.32 -2.53 -15.39
N GLU A 125 16.19 -2.97 -15.94
CA GLU A 125 15.74 -2.64 -17.30
C GLU A 125 14.81 -1.41 -17.32
N LEU A 126 14.42 -0.89 -16.16
CA LEU A 126 13.52 0.26 -16.09
C LEU A 126 14.19 1.52 -16.60
N ASP A 127 13.57 2.13 -17.61
CA ASP A 127 13.95 3.42 -18.16
C ASP A 127 12.71 4.33 -18.21
N PRO A 128 12.72 5.53 -17.59
CA PRO A 128 11.62 6.50 -17.73
C PRO A 128 11.30 6.92 -19.17
N HIS A 129 12.20 6.65 -20.12
CA HIS A 129 12.03 6.90 -21.54
C HIS A 129 11.93 5.61 -22.37
N GLY A 130 11.97 4.46 -21.71
CA GLY A 130 11.86 3.14 -22.34
C GLY A 130 10.42 2.69 -22.57
N GLU A 131 10.29 1.45 -23.04
CA GLU A 131 9.00 0.79 -23.18
C GLU A 131 8.52 0.22 -21.83
N ASP A 132 7.21 0.14 -21.67
CA ASP A 132 6.59 -0.51 -20.52
C ASP A 132 6.89 -2.03 -20.52
N ILE A 133 7.13 -2.60 -19.34
CA ILE A 133 7.46 -4.02 -19.20
C ILE A 133 6.23 -4.83 -18.82
N MET A 134 5.88 -5.82 -19.64
CA MET A 134 4.75 -6.73 -19.39
C MET A 134 5.18 -7.89 -18.48
N VAL A 135 4.43 -8.10 -17.41
CA VAL A 135 4.60 -9.24 -16.50
C VAL A 135 3.38 -10.15 -16.66
N ASN A 136 3.60 -11.41 -17.05
CA ASN A 136 2.49 -12.31 -17.41
C ASN A 136 1.64 -12.73 -16.22
N ASN A 137 2.24 -12.84 -15.03
CA ASN A 137 1.56 -13.31 -13.83
C ASN A 137 2.19 -12.69 -12.59
N ILE A 138 1.39 -11.96 -11.82
CA ILE A 138 1.72 -11.44 -10.49
C ILE A 138 0.66 -12.01 -9.55
N ASP A 139 1.09 -12.92 -8.69
CA ASP A 139 0.27 -13.61 -7.70
C ASP A 139 0.35 -12.91 -6.35
N PHE A 140 -0.73 -12.20 -6.00
CA PHE A 140 -0.86 -11.52 -4.72
C PHE A 140 -1.15 -12.46 -3.55
N ASP A 141 -1.59 -13.70 -3.79
CA ASP A 141 -1.83 -14.67 -2.71
C ASP A 141 -0.52 -15.01 -1.98
N SER A 142 0.63 -14.87 -2.65
CA SER A 142 1.96 -15.00 -2.05
C SER A 142 2.26 -14.02 -0.90
N LEU A 143 1.46 -12.95 -0.74
CA LEU A 143 1.54 -12.05 0.40
C LEU A 143 0.80 -12.58 1.64
N ASN A 144 -0.05 -13.60 1.50
CA ASN A 144 -0.81 -14.23 2.58
C ASN A 144 -1.62 -13.25 3.45
N ILE A 145 -2.34 -12.29 2.85
CA ILE A 145 -3.01 -11.20 3.59
C ILE A 145 -4.47 -11.47 3.96
N ALA A 146 -5.05 -12.59 3.49
CA ALA A 146 -6.49 -12.84 3.61
C ALA A 146 -6.97 -12.95 5.07
N ASP A 147 -6.10 -13.44 5.97
CA ASP A 147 -6.39 -13.65 7.40
C ASP A 147 -5.73 -12.57 8.30
N ASP A 148 -5.18 -11.49 7.72
CA ASP A 148 -4.59 -10.40 8.50
C ASP A 148 -5.65 -9.55 9.18
N SER A 149 -5.27 -8.95 10.31
CA SER A 149 -5.98 -7.79 10.86
C SER A 149 -5.50 -6.50 10.20
N PHE A 150 -6.38 -5.49 10.17
CA PHE A 150 -6.13 -4.22 9.50
C PHE A 150 -6.37 -3.02 10.41
N PHE A 151 -5.62 -1.96 10.17
CA PHE A 151 -5.99 -0.62 10.62
C PHE A 151 -6.67 0.15 9.49
N ARG A 152 -7.63 1.01 9.81
CA ARG A 152 -8.27 1.87 8.81
C ARG A 152 -8.39 3.31 9.28
N TYR A 153 -8.23 4.25 8.36
CA TYR A 153 -8.56 5.67 8.56
C TYR A 153 -8.82 6.37 7.22
N THR A 154 -9.54 7.49 7.25
CA THR A 154 -9.71 8.34 6.06
C THR A 154 -8.60 9.40 6.03
N GLY A 155 -7.87 9.46 4.93
CA GLY A 155 -6.70 10.29 4.74
C GLY A 155 -6.61 10.90 3.34
N SER A 156 -5.40 10.95 2.79
CA SER A 156 -5.10 11.56 1.50
C SER A 156 -4.16 10.69 0.66
N LEU A 157 -3.96 11.08 -0.59
CA LEU A 157 -2.77 10.67 -1.35
C LEU A 157 -1.50 11.18 -0.64
N THR A 158 -0.42 10.42 -0.75
CA THR A 158 0.91 10.76 -0.21
C THR A 158 1.81 11.42 -1.24
N THR A 159 1.35 11.55 -2.48
CA THR A 159 2.01 12.31 -3.56
C THR A 159 1.13 13.48 -4.00
N PRO A 160 1.70 14.54 -4.60
CA PRO A 160 0.92 15.65 -5.15
C PRO A 160 -0.20 15.16 -6.09
N PRO A 161 -1.41 15.75 -6.02
CA PRO A 161 -1.76 16.96 -5.28
C PRO A 161 -2.23 16.74 -3.83
N PHE A 162 -1.92 15.58 -3.22
CA PHE A 162 -2.27 15.23 -1.83
C PHE A 162 -3.78 15.28 -1.54
N THR A 163 -4.59 14.90 -2.53
CA THR A 163 -6.06 14.89 -2.44
C THR A 163 -6.55 14.05 -1.26
N GLU A 164 -7.44 14.62 -0.45
CA GLU A 164 -8.10 13.94 0.68
C GLU A 164 -9.26 13.05 0.24
N GLY A 165 -9.77 12.22 1.16
CA GLY A 165 -10.88 11.29 0.92
C GLY A 165 -10.43 9.88 0.54
N VAL A 166 -9.16 9.55 0.77
CA VAL A 166 -8.62 8.21 0.52
C VAL A 166 -8.88 7.34 1.75
N GLU A 167 -9.52 6.19 1.53
CA GLU A 167 -9.69 5.16 2.56
C GLU A 167 -8.40 4.34 2.68
N TRP A 168 -7.63 4.54 3.75
CA TRP A 168 -6.44 3.76 4.02
C TRP A 168 -6.79 2.50 4.80
N VAL A 169 -6.30 1.36 4.32
CA VAL A 169 -6.37 0.06 4.99
C VAL A 169 -4.93 -0.43 5.14
N ILE A 170 -4.40 -0.49 6.35
CA ILE A 170 -3.02 -0.87 6.62
C ILE A 170 -3.00 -2.28 7.19
N VAL A 171 -2.30 -3.19 6.52
CA VAL A 171 -2.02 -4.53 7.03
C VAL A 171 -1.22 -4.41 8.33
N LYS A 172 -1.70 -5.05 9.41
CA LYS A 172 -1.06 -4.98 10.72
C LYS A 172 0.31 -5.66 10.73
N ASP A 173 0.38 -6.86 10.15
CA ASP A 173 1.55 -7.72 10.25
C ASP A 173 2.51 -7.47 9.08
N PRO A 174 3.76 -7.02 9.32
CA PRO A 174 4.73 -6.76 8.26
C PRO A 174 5.09 -8.03 7.48
N ARG A 175 5.50 -7.87 6.22
CA ARG A 175 6.04 -8.96 5.38
C ARG A 175 7.56 -8.90 5.30
N ALA A 176 8.21 -10.04 5.07
CA ALA A 176 9.65 -10.07 4.92
C ALA A 176 10.09 -9.47 3.57
N VAL A 177 11.21 -8.76 3.57
CA VAL A 177 11.96 -8.35 2.39
C VAL A 177 13.45 -8.49 2.64
N SER A 178 14.21 -8.99 1.66
CA SER A 178 15.65 -9.12 1.83
C SER A 178 16.37 -7.77 1.65
N LYS A 179 17.58 -7.66 2.21
CA LYS A 179 18.47 -6.51 1.96
C LYS A 179 18.71 -6.27 0.48
N ASP A 180 18.91 -7.33 -0.28
CA ASP A 180 19.20 -7.25 -1.71
C ASP A 180 17.99 -6.74 -2.51
N GLN A 181 16.77 -7.14 -2.11
CA GLN A 181 15.55 -6.59 -2.71
C GLN A 181 15.37 -5.11 -2.40
N ILE A 182 15.59 -4.67 -1.16
CA ILE A 182 15.55 -3.25 -0.81
C ILE A 182 16.60 -2.48 -1.64
N LYS A 183 17.82 -3.00 -1.72
CA LYS A 183 18.91 -2.37 -2.48
C LYS A 183 18.55 -2.25 -3.97
N ALA A 184 18.02 -3.30 -4.58
CA ALA A 184 17.63 -3.28 -5.98
C ALA A 184 16.54 -2.23 -6.27
N PHE A 185 15.62 -1.99 -5.33
CA PHE A 185 14.67 -0.87 -5.45
C PHE A 185 15.35 0.48 -5.35
N VAL A 186 16.20 0.69 -4.34
CA VAL A 186 16.95 1.95 -4.16
C VAL A 186 17.78 2.30 -5.39
N ASP A 187 18.42 1.31 -6.01
CA ASP A 187 19.21 1.48 -7.23
C ASP A 187 18.34 1.83 -8.46
N ALA A 188 17.04 1.51 -8.44
CA ALA A 188 16.10 1.71 -9.54
C ALA A 188 15.35 3.05 -9.49
N ILE A 189 15.51 3.84 -8.42
CA ILE A 189 14.85 5.15 -8.26
C ILE A 189 15.90 6.28 -8.12
N PRO A 190 15.59 7.54 -8.46
CA PRO A 190 16.59 8.61 -8.52
C PRO A 190 17.08 9.13 -7.16
N SER A 191 16.48 8.67 -6.04
CA SER A 191 16.76 9.13 -4.69
C SER A 191 16.74 7.94 -3.74
N GLU A 192 17.61 7.95 -2.73
CA GLU A 192 17.63 6.91 -1.68
C GLU A 192 16.33 6.85 -0.86
N SER A 193 15.51 7.89 -0.94
CA SER A 193 14.18 7.94 -0.36
C SER A 193 13.16 8.60 -1.29
N ASN A 194 11.97 8.02 -1.34
CA ASN A 194 10.79 8.55 -2.02
C ASN A 194 9.57 8.65 -1.07
N ALA A 195 9.81 8.58 0.24
CA ALA A 195 8.78 8.61 1.26
C ALA A 195 8.42 10.04 1.66
N ARG A 196 7.13 10.34 1.78
CA ARG A 196 6.63 11.58 2.39
C ARG A 196 6.77 11.53 3.91
N GLU A 197 7.10 12.68 4.50
CA GLU A 197 7.11 12.87 5.96
C GLU A 197 5.75 12.65 6.62
N LEU A 198 5.76 12.22 7.90
CA LEU A 198 4.53 12.05 8.67
C LEU A 198 3.73 13.35 8.77
N GLN A 199 2.42 13.21 8.66
CA GLN A 199 1.47 14.30 8.79
C GLN A 199 0.82 14.27 10.18
N PRO A 200 0.54 15.43 10.79
CA PRO A 200 -0.10 15.47 12.10
C PRO A 200 -1.51 14.86 12.06
N ILE A 201 -1.83 14.05 13.06
CA ILE A 201 -3.19 13.52 13.26
C ILE A 201 -4.13 14.66 13.69
N ARG A 202 -5.08 15.02 12.82
CA ARG A 202 -6.07 16.09 13.06
C ARG A 202 -7.47 15.62 12.64
N GLY A 203 -8.51 16.21 13.24
CA GLY A 203 -9.90 15.96 12.82
C GLY A 203 -10.28 14.47 12.79
N ALA A 204 -10.97 14.04 11.72
CA ALA A 204 -11.42 12.66 11.50
C ALA A 204 -10.28 11.67 11.22
N ALA A 205 -9.09 12.12 10.80
CA ALA A 205 -7.90 11.26 10.73
C ALA A 205 -7.42 10.79 12.13
N GLY A 206 -7.99 11.36 13.21
CA GLY A 206 -7.83 10.86 14.58
C GLY A 206 -8.69 9.67 14.96
N LYS A 207 -9.55 9.19 14.04
CA LYS A 207 -10.31 7.95 14.20
C LYS A 207 -9.57 6.82 13.49
N LEU A 208 -8.83 6.06 14.27
CA LEU A 208 -8.16 4.84 13.79
C LEU A 208 -9.07 3.66 14.13
N PHE A 209 -9.54 2.98 13.09
CA PHE A 209 -10.35 1.78 13.25
C PHE A 209 -9.41 0.57 13.31
N TYR A 210 -9.59 -0.27 14.32
CA TYR A 210 -8.93 -1.58 14.38
C TYR A 210 -9.94 -2.64 13.92
N CYS A 211 -9.60 -3.35 12.86
CA CYS A 211 -10.43 -4.39 12.27
C CYS A 211 -9.71 -5.73 12.48
N CYS A 212 -10.32 -6.61 13.27
CA CYS A 212 -9.84 -7.98 13.47
C CYS A 212 -10.12 -8.82 12.24
#